data_AF-A0A853JV32-F1
#
_entry.id   AF-A0A853JV32-F1
#
_cell.length_a   1.000
_cell.length_b   1.000
_cell.length_c   1.000
_cell.angle_alpha   90.00
_cell.angle_beta   90.00
_cell.angle_gamma   90.00
#
_symmetry.space_group_name_H-M   'P 1'
#
loop_
_entity.id
_entity.type
_entity.pdbx_description
1 polymer ?
#
loop_
_entity_poly.entity_id
_entity_poly.type
_entity_poly.pdbx_seq_one_letter_code
_entity_poly.pdbx_strand_id
1 'polypeptide(L)'
;MKRVHKRIFIILVAIVVTVASSIFLSSFQAGPVNEQVFPKTQQEIAPETETPQDGAVIDHPLPEDPILTNGPWASAHFLMDEYACDCAGYCDGWPADMDPELLEKIEALRCYFNRPIIITSGVRCERRNAEVGGIENSWHLSGHAADLYCPGVPCDEVAWVARELGLGVIEYPDQQFDHCEIWH
;
A
#
# COMPACT_ATOMS: atom_id res chain seq x y z
N MET A 1 -7.08 -58.06 28.98
CA MET A 1 -8.10 -57.42 28.13
C MET A 1 -7.89 -55.92 27.94
N LYS A 2 -7.88 -55.07 29.00
CA LYS A 2 -7.79 -53.60 28.87
C LYS A 2 -6.57 -53.05 28.08
N ARG A 3 -5.37 -53.66 28.23
CA ARG A 3 -4.15 -53.25 27.48
C ARG A 3 -4.20 -53.59 25.98
N VAL A 4 -4.93 -54.65 25.61
CA VAL A 4 -5.08 -55.08 24.21
C VAL A 4 -6.06 -54.15 23.49
N HIS A 5 -7.19 -53.81 24.12
CA HIS A 5 -8.13 -52.82 23.57
C HIS A 5 -7.49 -51.44 23.39
N LYS A 6 -6.65 -50.99 24.33
CA LYS A 6 -5.91 -49.71 24.19
C LYS A 6 -4.96 -49.74 22.99
N ARG A 7 -4.28 -50.86 22.73
CA ARG A 7 -3.39 -51.02 21.56
C ARG A 7 -4.18 -51.06 20.25
N ILE A 8 -5.30 -51.79 20.22
CA ILE A 8 -6.18 -51.85 19.04
C ILE A 8 -6.75 -50.46 18.74
N PHE A 9 -7.20 -49.73 19.76
CA PHE A 9 -7.75 -48.37 19.59
C PHE A 9 -6.70 -47.40 19.02
N ILE A 10 -5.47 -47.43 19.52
CA ILE A 10 -4.38 -46.56 19.00
C ILE A 10 -4.06 -46.89 17.54
N ILE A 11 -4.04 -48.18 17.17
CA ILE A 11 -3.81 -48.60 15.78
C ILE A 11 -4.95 -48.13 14.87
N LEU A 12 -6.21 -48.24 15.30
CA LEU A 12 -7.36 -47.77 14.52
C LEU A 12 -7.32 -46.25 14.30
N VAL A 13 -7.00 -45.47 15.33
CA VAL A 13 -6.86 -44.01 15.20
C VAL A 13 -5.71 -43.65 14.25
N ALA A 14 -4.57 -44.34 14.35
CA ALA A 14 -3.44 -44.09 13.45
C ALA A 14 -3.79 -44.39 11.98
N ILE A 15 -4.53 -45.47 11.70
CA ILE A 15 -5.00 -45.81 10.35
C ILE A 15 -5.98 -44.74 9.82
N VAL A 16 -6.91 -44.26 10.65
CA VAL A 16 -7.86 -43.22 10.24
C VAL A 16 -7.14 -41.92 9.91
N VAL A 17 -6.13 -41.52 10.70
CA VAL A 17 -5.33 -40.31 10.43
C VAL A 17 -4.51 -40.46 9.15
N THR A 18 -3.87 -41.61 8.90
CA THR A 18 -3.09 -41.80 7.66
C THR A 18 -3.98 -41.84 6.41
N VAL A 19 -5.18 -42.43 6.50
CA VAL A 19 -6.15 -42.43 5.39
C VAL A 19 -6.68 -41.02 5.14
N ALA A 20 -7.03 -40.25 6.19
CA ALA A 20 -7.49 -38.88 6.05
C ALA A 20 -6.42 -37.96 5.41
N SER A 21 -5.16 -38.08 5.83
CA SER A 21 -4.04 -37.33 5.23
C SER A 21 -3.79 -37.72 3.77
N SER A 22 -3.98 -39.00 3.42
CA SER A 22 -3.81 -39.47 2.03
C SER A 22 -4.90 -38.94 1.09
N ILE A 23 -6.13 -38.79 1.59
CA ILE A 23 -7.25 -38.18 0.86
C ILE A 23 -7.02 -36.67 0.65
N PHE A 24 -6.39 -36.00 1.61
CA PHE A 24 -6.09 -34.57 1.52
C PHE A 24 -5.01 -34.25 0.48
N LEU A 25 -4.02 -35.13 0.28
CA LEU A 25 -2.99 -34.93 -0.76
C LEU A 25 -3.49 -35.16 -2.19
N SER A 26 -4.63 -35.85 -2.38
CA SER A 26 -5.16 -36.17 -3.71
C SER A 26 -6.09 -35.09 -4.29
N SER A 27 -6.30 -33.97 -3.57
CA SER A 27 -7.18 -32.88 -4.00
C SER A 27 -6.45 -31.65 -4.57
N PHE A 28 -5.11 -31.64 -4.64
CA PHE A 28 -4.35 -30.58 -5.32
C PHE A 28 -4.02 -30.98 -6.76
N GLN A 29 -5.03 -30.90 -7.63
CA GLN A 29 -4.79 -30.80 -9.07
C GLN A 29 -4.66 -29.31 -9.41
N ALA A 30 -3.43 -28.86 -9.63
CA ALA A 30 -3.17 -27.58 -10.27
C ALA A 30 -3.79 -27.63 -11.68
N GLY A 31 -4.91 -26.93 -11.86
CA GLY A 31 -5.51 -26.73 -13.18
C GLY A 31 -4.54 -25.99 -14.10
N PRO A 32 -4.61 -26.22 -15.42
CA PRO A 32 -3.71 -25.56 -16.35
C PRO A 32 -3.91 -24.04 -16.29
N VAL A 33 -2.81 -23.31 -16.10
CA VAL A 33 -2.74 -21.87 -16.28
C VAL A 33 -3.13 -21.58 -17.73
N ASN A 34 -4.29 -20.96 -17.90
CA ASN A 34 -4.76 -20.55 -19.22
C ASN A 34 -4.01 -19.27 -19.58
N GLU A 35 -3.02 -19.41 -20.46
CA GLU A 35 -2.22 -18.31 -21.00
C GLU A 35 -3.14 -17.38 -21.79
N GLN A 36 -3.50 -16.26 -21.16
CA GLN A 36 -4.26 -15.19 -21.80
C GLN A 36 -3.36 -14.55 -22.86
N VAL A 37 -3.55 -14.97 -24.11
CA VAL A 37 -3.01 -14.32 -25.29
C VAL A 37 -3.58 -12.90 -25.35
N PHE A 38 -2.75 -11.90 -25.08
CA PHE A 38 -3.11 -10.50 -25.31
C PHE A 38 -3.27 -10.26 -26.82
N PRO A 39 -4.47 -9.85 -27.30
CA PRO A 39 -4.62 -9.42 -28.67
C PRO A 39 -3.99 -8.04 -28.84
N LYS A 40 -3.04 -7.94 -29.77
CA LYS A 40 -2.43 -6.68 -30.19
C LYS A 40 -3.33 -6.05 -31.25
N THR A 41 -4.21 -5.13 -30.87
CA THR A 41 -5.05 -4.37 -31.81
C THR A 41 -5.20 -2.95 -31.29
N GLN A 42 -4.38 -2.03 -31.83
CA GLN A 42 -4.77 -0.91 -32.72
C GLN A 42 -5.45 0.26 -31.98
N GLN A 43 -4.83 1.43 -32.12
CA GLN A 43 -5.37 2.75 -31.78
C GLN A 43 -6.81 2.90 -32.24
N GLU A 44 -7.72 3.17 -31.31
CA GLU A 44 -9.06 3.63 -31.61
C GLU A 44 -9.40 4.82 -30.68
N ILE A 45 -10.08 5.77 -31.28
CA ILE A 45 -10.24 7.17 -30.89
C ILE A 45 -11.14 7.32 -29.66
N ALA A 46 -10.80 8.28 -28.80
CA ALA A 46 -11.50 8.57 -27.54
C ALA A 46 -12.99 8.87 -27.74
N PRO A 47 -13.89 8.34 -26.88
CA PRO A 47 -15.22 8.89 -26.73
C PRO A 47 -15.18 10.06 -25.74
N GLU A 48 -15.74 11.18 -26.16
CA GLU A 48 -16.05 12.37 -25.37
C GLU A 48 -17.09 11.96 -24.30
N THR A 49 -16.73 12.03 -23.01
CA THR A 49 -17.64 11.69 -21.92
C THR A 49 -18.23 12.95 -21.31
N GLU A 50 -19.54 13.03 -21.38
CA GLU A 50 -20.39 14.05 -20.76
C GLU A 50 -20.14 14.16 -19.24
N THR A 51 -20.14 15.40 -18.75
CA THR A 51 -19.96 15.77 -17.34
C THR A 51 -21.11 15.28 -16.45
N PRO A 52 -20.84 14.59 -15.32
CA PRO A 52 -21.78 14.49 -14.21
C PRO A 52 -21.80 15.78 -13.39
N GLN A 53 -23.00 16.28 -13.08
CA GLN A 53 -23.24 17.47 -12.27
C GLN A 53 -23.23 17.15 -10.76
N ASP A 54 -22.82 18.17 -10.00
CA ASP A 54 -22.93 18.36 -8.55
C ASP A 54 -22.06 17.48 -7.61
N GLY A 55 -21.05 18.13 -7.00
CA GLY A 55 -20.92 18.00 -5.54
C GLY A 55 -19.57 17.70 -4.89
N ALA A 56 -18.42 17.89 -5.55
CA ALA A 56 -17.12 18.10 -4.87
C ALA A 56 -16.09 18.64 -5.87
N VAL A 57 -16.00 19.97 -5.98
CA VAL A 57 -14.94 20.62 -6.76
C VAL A 57 -13.68 20.63 -5.87
N ILE A 58 -12.77 19.69 -6.08
CA ILE A 58 -11.37 19.91 -5.74
C ILE A 58 -10.79 20.65 -6.94
N ASP A 59 -10.74 21.98 -6.87
CA ASP A 59 -10.26 22.86 -7.96
C ASP A 59 -8.73 22.87 -8.02
N HIS A 60 -8.11 21.69 -7.99
CA HIS A 60 -6.70 21.56 -8.32
C HIS A 60 -6.58 20.68 -9.56
N PRO A 61 -6.46 21.27 -10.77
CA PRO A 61 -6.09 20.50 -11.94
C PRO A 61 -4.78 19.77 -11.61
N LEU A 62 -4.77 18.45 -11.81
CA LEU A 62 -3.53 17.67 -11.79
C LEU A 62 -2.57 18.35 -12.77
N PRO A 63 -1.36 18.74 -12.35
CA PRO A 63 -0.43 19.42 -13.24
C PRO A 63 -0.13 18.51 -14.44
N GLU A 64 -0.29 19.04 -15.65
CA GLU A 64 -0.14 18.30 -16.92
C GLU A 64 1.32 17.97 -17.29
N ASP A 65 2.29 18.31 -16.44
CA ASP A 65 3.69 17.96 -16.61
C ASP A 65 4.23 17.40 -15.29
N PRO A 66 5.14 16.41 -15.28
CA PRO A 66 5.84 16.01 -14.07
C PRO A 66 6.46 17.27 -13.48
N ILE A 67 6.18 17.55 -12.22
CA ILE A 67 6.66 18.75 -11.54
C ILE A 67 8.19 18.73 -11.60
N LEU A 68 8.73 19.47 -12.56
CA LEU A 68 10.15 19.80 -12.68
C LEU A 68 10.48 20.70 -11.49
N THR A 69 10.71 20.11 -10.32
CA THR A 69 11.37 20.83 -9.23
C THR A 69 12.89 20.63 -9.36
N ASN A 70 13.65 21.66 -9.00
CA ASN A 70 15.11 21.65 -9.02
C ASN A 70 15.69 21.05 -7.71
N GLY A 71 14.93 20.19 -7.02
CA GLY A 71 15.32 19.60 -5.73
C GLY A 71 16.13 18.31 -5.88
N PRO A 72 16.82 17.87 -4.81
CA PRO A 72 17.45 16.55 -4.81
C PRO A 72 16.37 15.45 -4.88
N TRP A 73 16.61 14.45 -5.71
CA TRP A 73 15.75 13.28 -5.85
C TRP A 73 15.98 12.30 -4.69
N ALA A 74 14.90 11.79 -4.11
CA ALA A 74 14.91 10.72 -3.13
C ALA A 74 14.94 9.34 -3.83
N SER A 75 14.14 9.20 -4.89
CA SER A 75 14.06 8.00 -5.72
C SER A 75 13.94 8.37 -7.21
N ALA A 76 13.59 7.41 -8.07
CA ALA A 76 13.34 7.68 -9.48
C ALA A 76 12.12 8.59 -9.73
N HIS A 77 11.17 8.66 -8.79
CA HIS A 77 9.92 9.40 -8.99
C HIS A 77 9.56 10.35 -7.84
N PHE A 78 10.28 10.31 -6.72
CA PHE A 78 10.04 11.19 -5.58
C PHE A 78 11.23 12.11 -5.34
N LEU A 79 10.93 13.36 -5.05
CA LEU A 79 11.87 14.35 -4.55
C LEU A 79 12.00 14.24 -3.03
N MET A 80 13.13 14.66 -2.49
CA MET A 80 13.30 14.74 -1.03
C MET A 80 12.21 15.64 -0.41
N ASP A 81 11.92 16.78 -1.03
CA ASP A 81 10.98 17.76 -0.50
C ASP A 81 9.53 17.23 -0.36
N GLU A 82 9.15 16.19 -1.11
CA GLU A 82 7.82 15.56 -0.98
C GLU A 82 7.66 14.82 0.36
N TYR A 83 8.77 14.41 0.97
CA TYR A 83 8.77 13.77 2.29
C TYR A 83 9.07 14.75 3.43
N ALA A 84 9.51 15.97 3.12
CA ALA A 84 9.83 16.95 4.15
C ALA A 84 8.60 17.37 4.96
N CYS A 85 8.83 17.82 6.18
CA CYS A 85 7.78 18.32 7.05
C CYS A 85 7.11 19.56 6.46
N ASP A 86 5.80 19.47 6.27
CA ASP A 86 4.92 20.48 5.70
C ASP A 86 4.49 21.56 6.72
N CYS A 87 5.27 21.75 7.78
CA CYS A 87 4.95 22.72 8.82
C CYS A 87 5.08 24.17 8.34
N ALA A 88 4.46 25.11 9.07
CA ALA A 88 4.54 26.54 8.77
C ALA A 88 5.89 27.19 9.15
N GLY A 89 7.01 26.46 9.02
CA GLY A 89 8.37 26.94 9.29
C GLY A 89 8.85 26.80 10.74
N TYR A 90 8.33 25.83 11.49
CA TYR A 90 8.76 25.56 12.87
C TYR A 90 10.01 24.69 12.94
N CYS A 91 10.33 23.99 11.86
CA CYS A 91 11.58 23.27 11.65
C CYS A 91 12.15 23.64 10.27
N ASP A 92 13.31 23.08 9.95
CA ASP A 92 14.00 23.19 8.65
C ASP A 92 13.47 22.19 7.59
N GLY A 93 12.34 21.52 7.89
CA GLY A 93 11.76 20.48 7.04
C GLY A 93 12.16 19.06 7.42
N TRP A 94 13.26 18.84 8.16
CA TRP A 94 13.79 17.50 8.43
C TRP A 94 14.00 17.24 9.92
N PRO A 95 12.92 17.18 10.72
CA PRO A 95 13.00 16.85 12.14
C PRO A 95 13.40 15.38 12.42
N ALA A 96 13.27 14.52 11.41
CA ALA A 96 13.71 13.13 11.40
C ALA A 96 14.16 12.76 9.98
N ASP A 97 15.03 11.76 9.88
CA ASP A 97 15.42 11.18 8.59
C ASP A 97 14.29 10.32 8.03
N MET A 98 13.99 10.43 6.74
CA MET A 98 13.08 9.50 6.07
C MET A 98 13.73 8.12 5.97
N ASP A 99 13.00 7.08 6.37
CA ASP A 99 13.51 5.72 6.29
C ASP A 99 13.60 5.23 4.82
N PRO A 100 14.76 4.72 4.36
CA PRO A 100 14.92 4.20 3.01
C PRO A 100 14.01 3.02 2.64
N GLU A 101 13.66 2.15 3.60
CA GLU A 101 12.76 1.02 3.36
C GLU A 101 11.34 1.50 3.04
N LEU A 102 10.86 2.53 3.76
CA LEU A 102 9.56 3.14 3.49
C LEU A 102 9.53 3.72 2.07
N LEU A 103 10.57 4.46 1.70
CA LEU A 103 10.70 5.04 0.36
C LEU A 103 10.72 3.95 -0.73
N GLU A 104 11.48 2.86 -0.54
CA GLU A 104 11.54 1.76 -1.49
C GLU A 104 10.15 1.15 -1.74
N LYS A 105 9.37 0.95 -0.68
CA LYS A 105 8.01 0.41 -0.79
C LYS A 105 7.04 1.37 -1.47
N ILE A 106 7.13 2.67 -1.19
CA ILE A 106 6.29 3.69 -1.84
C ILE A 106 6.67 3.85 -3.33
N GLU A 107 7.95 3.75 -3.65
CA GLU A 107 8.45 3.66 -5.04
C GLU A 107 7.91 2.43 -5.78
N ALA A 108 7.89 1.27 -5.12
CA ALA A 108 7.28 0.07 -5.66
C ALA A 108 5.76 0.23 -5.86
N LEU A 109 5.06 0.89 -4.93
CA LEU A 109 3.63 1.18 -5.02
C LEU A 109 3.32 2.06 -6.25
N ARG A 110 4.11 3.12 -6.44
CA ARG A 110 4.05 3.97 -7.63
C ARG A 110 4.26 3.17 -8.91
N CYS A 111 5.27 2.29 -8.93
CA CYS A 111 5.56 1.46 -10.09
C CYS A 111 4.46 0.44 -10.38
N TYR A 112 3.83 -0.13 -9.35
CA TYR A 112 2.72 -1.07 -9.48
C TYR A 112 1.54 -0.44 -10.22
N PHE A 113 1.11 0.75 -9.79
CA PHE A 113 0.00 1.45 -10.43
C PHE A 113 0.39 2.08 -11.76
N ASN A 114 1.69 2.29 -12.00
CA ASN A 114 2.22 3.05 -13.14
C ASN A 114 1.54 4.43 -13.25
N ARG A 115 1.27 5.05 -12.10
CA ARG A 115 0.55 6.31 -11.92
C ARG A 115 1.21 7.09 -10.77
N PRO A 116 1.07 8.42 -10.71
CA PRO A 116 1.61 9.19 -9.59
C PRO A 116 1.03 8.71 -8.25
N ILE A 117 1.90 8.56 -7.26
CA ILE A 117 1.52 8.50 -5.85
C ILE A 117 1.89 9.87 -5.29
N ILE A 118 0.95 10.53 -4.63
CA ILE A 118 1.15 11.86 -4.06
C ILE A 118 1.28 11.72 -2.55
N ILE A 119 2.43 12.13 -2.03
CA ILE A 119 2.68 12.18 -0.58
C ILE A 119 2.14 13.51 -0.07
N THR A 120 1.19 13.45 0.87
CA THR A 120 0.57 14.63 1.46
C THR A 120 1.19 15.02 2.79
N SER A 121 1.85 14.08 3.47
CA SER A 121 2.54 14.32 4.73
C SER A 121 3.62 13.24 4.93
N GLY A 122 4.89 13.66 4.91
CA GLY A 122 6.04 12.79 5.18
C GLY A 122 6.48 12.89 6.65
N VAL A 123 7.73 13.26 6.91
CA VAL A 123 8.21 13.44 8.30
C VAL A 123 7.48 14.60 8.97
N ARG A 124 7.21 14.50 10.28
CA ARG A 124 6.57 15.59 11.05
C ARG A 124 7.43 16.03 12.21
N CYS A 125 7.48 17.34 12.46
CA CYS A 125 7.96 17.86 13.73
C CYS A 125 6.85 17.70 14.78
N GLU A 126 7.19 17.67 16.07
CA GLU A 126 6.22 17.49 17.16
C GLU A 126 5.05 18.46 17.06
N ARG A 127 5.35 19.73 16.73
CA ARG A 127 4.34 20.77 16.59
C ARG A 127 3.38 20.50 15.42
N ARG A 128 3.91 20.15 14.24
CA ARG A 128 3.07 19.83 13.08
C ARG A 128 2.23 18.60 13.35
N ASN A 129 2.81 17.57 13.97
CA ASN A 129 2.09 16.38 14.38
C ASN A 129 0.92 16.72 15.32
N ALA A 130 1.13 17.59 16.32
CA ALA A 130 0.06 18.04 17.20
C ALA A 130 -1.02 18.87 16.47
N GLU A 131 -0.64 19.74 15.53
CA GLU A 131 -1.57 20.56 14.74
C GLU A 131 -2.53 19.72 13.89
N VAL A 132 -2.05 18.61 13.34
CA VAL A 132 -2.88 17.67 12.55
C VAL A 132 -3.57 16.60 13.41
N GLY A 133 -3.46 16.69 14.74
CA GLY A 133 -4.10 15.75 15.68
C GLY A 133 -3.39 14.38 15.80
N GLY A 134 -2.10 14.31 15.44
CA GLY A 134 -1.28 13.13 15.59
C GLY A 134 -1.00 12.75 17.05
N ILE A 135 -0.68 11.48 17.26
CA ILE A 135 -0.35 10.92 18.58
C ILE A 135 1.12 11.13 18.95
N GLU A 136 1.46 11.04 20.23
CA GLU A 136 2.82 11.26 20.76
C GLU A 136 3.87 10.32 20.17
N ASN A 137 3.51 9.06 19.89
CA ASN A 137 4.40 8.06 19.29
C ASN A 137 4.06 7.83 17.81
N SER A 138 3.73 8.88 17.07
CA SER A 138 3.44 8.78 15.64
C SER A 138 4.69 8.42 14.85
N TRP A 139 4.59 7.47 13.92
CA TRP A 139 5.68 7.06 13.04
C TRP A 139 6.19 8.16 12.11
N HIS A 140 5.39 9.21 11.85
CA HIS A 140 5.87 10.40 11.13
C HIS A 140 6.94 11.16 11.90
N LEU A 141 6.93 11.11 13.25
CA LEU A 141 7.93 11.78 14.08
C LEU A 141 9.30 11.10 14.02
N SER A 142 9.35 9.86 13.55
CA SER A 142 10.57 9.06 13.45
C SER A 142 10.93 8.67 12.01
N GLY A 143 10.19 9.17 11.02
CA GLY A 143 10.48 8.96 9.60
C GLY A 143 10.02 7.63 9.00
N HIS A 144 9.17 6.89 9.72
CA HIS A 144 8.71 5.56 9.33
C HIS A 144 7.27 5.54 8.79
N ALA A 145 6.66 6.70 8.56
CA ALA A 145 5.33 6.80 7.93
C ALA A 145 5.22 7.95 6.93
N ALA A 146 4.29 7.77 6.00
CA ALA A 146 3.85 8.79 5.06
C ALA A 146 2.35 8.65 4.79
N ASP A 147 1.66 9.79 4.69
CA ASP A 147 0.29 9.88 4.22
C ASP A 147 0.30 10.09 2.71
N LEU A 148 -0.43 9.26 1.96
CA LEU A 148 -0.39 9.27 0.50
C LEU A 148 -1.70 8.88 -0.17
N TYR A 149 -1.84 9.22 -1.45
CA TYR A 149 -2.93 8.76 -2.30
C TYR A 149 -2.51 8.62 -3.77
N CYS A 150 -3.32 7.92 -4.57
CA CYS A 150 -3.11 7.76 -6.01
C CYS A 150 -4.29 8.41 -6.77
N PRO A 151 -4.09 9.53 -7.50
CA PRO A 151 -5.20 10.27 -8.12
C PRO A 151 -6.06 9.43 -9.06
N GLY A 152 -7.32 9.18 -8.71
CA GLY A 152 -8.24 8.35 -9.52
C GLY A 152 -8.12 6.84 -9.28
N VAL A 153 -7.41 6.42 -8.24
CA VAL A 153 -7.53 5.07 -7.67
C VAL A 153 -8.20 5.18 -6.30
N PRO A 154 -9.21 4.36 -5.99
CA PRO A 154 -9.83 4.33 -4.67
C PRO A 154 -8.81 4.01 -3.56
N CYS A 155 -9.03 4.63 -2.38
CA CYS A 155 -8.19 4.48 -1.20
C CYS A 155 -8.02 3.00 -0.78
N ASP A 156 -9.09 2.21 -0.80
CA ASP A 156 -9.07 0.80 -0.42
C ASP A 156 -8.22 -0.06 -1.38
N GLU A 157 -8.20 0.28 -2.67
CA GLU A 157 -7.35 -0.38 -3.67
C GLU A 157 -5.86 -0.01 -3.46
N VAL A 158 -5.56 1.26 -3.18
CA VAL A 158 -4.19 1.69 -2.83
C VAL A 158 -3.70 0.99 -1.57
N ALA A 159 -4.52 0.97 -0.52
CA ALA A 159 -4.24 0.30 0.73
C ALA A 159 -4.00 -1.20 0.56
N TRP A 160 -4.77 -1.87 -0.30
CA TRP A 160 -4.58 -3.29 -0.58
C TRP A 160 -3.19 -3.56 -1.18
N VAL A 161 -2.80 -2.83 -2.22
CA VAL A 161 -1.47 -3.00 -2.85
C VAL A 161 -0.34 -2.64 -1.89
N ALA A 162 -0.49 -1.56 -1.13
CA ALA A 162 0.51 -1.15 -0.13
C ALA A 162 0.78 -2.26 0.90
N ARG A 163 -0.28 -2.96 1.36
CA ARG A 163 -0.14 -4.13 2.25
C ARG A 163 0.57 -5.30 1.59
N GLU A 164 0.30 -5.59 0.32
CA GLU A 164 1.02 -6.64 -0.44
C GLU A 164 2.51 -6.33 -0.59
N LEU A 165 2.89 -5.04 -0.61
CA LEU A 165 4.28 -4.57 -0.57
C LEU A 165 4.88 -4.55 0.85
N GLY A 166 4.10 -4.98 1.85
CA GLY A 166 4.52 -5.11 3.23
C GLY A 166 4.54 -3.79 4.00
N LEU A 167 3.69 -2.82 3.64
CA LEU A 167 3.41 -1.64 4.46
C LEU A 167 2.30 -1.96 5.48
N GLY A 168 2.42 -1.42 6.69
CA GLY A 168 1.26 -1.19 7.55
C GLY A 168 0.40 -0.07 6.94
N VAL A 169 -0.93 -0.23 6.98
CA VAL A 169 -1.84 0.76 6.36
C VAL A 169 -3.05 1.04 7.24
N ILE A 170 -3.30 2.32 7.50
CA ILE A 170 -4.54 2.85 8.08
C ILE A 170 -5.27 3.65 6.99
N GLU A 171 -6.49 3.25 6.67
CA GLU A 171 -7.30 3.88 5.62
C GLU A 171 -8.10 5.07 6.16
N TYR A 172 -8.13 6.17 5.42
CA TYR A 172 -8.99 7.34 5.69
C TYR A 172 -9.94 7.58 4.50
N PRO A 173 -10.96 6.72 4.29
CA PRO A 173 -11.81 6.75 3.09
C PRO A 173 -12.58 8.07 2.92
N ASP A 174 -13.01 8.68 4.03
CA ASP A 174 -13.70 9.98 4.04
C ASP A 174 -12.79 11.14 3.61
N GLN A 175 -11.46 10.98 3.78
CA GLN A 175 -10.45 11.97 3.42
C GLN A 175 -9.67 11.59 2.15
N GLN A 176 -9.92 10.39 1.60
CA GLN A 176 -9.34 9.87 0.34
C GLN A 176 -7.80 9.74 0.36
N PHE A 177 -7.22 9.33 1.49
CA PHE A 177 -5.79 9.00 1.57
C PHE A 177 -5.54 7.83 2.55
N ASP A 178 -4.37 7.22 2.42
CA ASP A 178 -3.88 6.16 3.29
C ASP A 178 -2.67 6.64 4.08
N HIS A 179 -2.65 6.34 5.38
CA HIS A 179 -1.44 6.39 6.18
C HIS A 179 -0.69 5.07 5.98
N CYS A 180 0.53 5.14 5.45
CA CYS A 180 1.40 4.00 5.19
C CYS A 180 2.62 4.04 6.11
N GLU A 181 2.97 2.91 6.72
CA GLU A 181 4.08 2.81 7.67
C GLU A 181 4.86 1.50 7.57
N ILE A 182 6.07 1.49 8.14
CA ILE A 182 6.88 0.29 8.35
C ILE A 182 7.03 0.00 9.85
N TRP A 183 7.20 -1.28 10.20
CA TRP A 183 7.29 -1.74 11.59
C TRP A 183 8.76 -1.99 11.96
N HIS A 184 9.28 -1.24 12.93
CA HIS A 184 10.61 -1.46 13.53
C HIS A 184 10.52 -1.86 15.00
#